data_AF-A0A528BEE2-F1
#
_entry.id   AF-A0A528BEE2-F1
#
_cell.length_a   1.000
_cell.length_b   1.000
_cell.length_c   1.000
_cell.angle_alpha   90.00
_cell.angle_beta   90.00
_cell.angle_gamma   90.00
#
_symmetry.space_group_name_H-M   'P 1'
#
loop_
_entity.id
_entity.type
_entity.pdbx_description
1 polymer ?
#
loop_
_entity_poly.entity_id
_entity_poly.type
_entity_poly.pdbx_seq_one_letter_code
_entity_poly.pdbx_strand_id
1 'polypeptide(L)'
;LISGERAVFESRAAALAGQKAQLQSRSKQLERQIDGLKAQQAAMDESLDLLTLNLADVESLYSKKLVSKERLSTISLEKSRTRGESGRLVAAIAEVQARISETDLQVLQLDEQMRSEVTSELRETEAKQTELNERKVVAEDELARTDIRAPQSGTVQESSTHTIGGVIAPGEVLMMIVPDTDNLVVDALVSPERIDDVRPGQRVSIRFPAFDVG
;
A
#
# COMPACT_ATOMS: atom_id res chain seq x y z
N LEU A 1 -12.39 10.39 -12.93
CA LEU A 1 -11.80 9.61 -11.83
C LEU A 1 -10.39 9.13 -12.20
N ILE A 2 -10.21 8.27 -13.21
CA ILE A 2 -8.88 7.80 -13.66
C ILE A 2 -7.92 8.95 -14.03
N SER A 3 -8.42 10.02 -14.66
CA SER A 3 -7.60 11.20 -14.98
C SER A 3 -7.11 11.97 -13.74
N GLY A 4 -7.90 11.98 -12.66
CA GLY A 4 -7.55 12.60 -11.39
C GLY A 4 -6.46 11.82 -10.66
N GLU A 5 -6.64 10.50 -10.54
CA GLU A 5 -5.64 9.59 -9.95
C GLU A 5 -4.30 9.66 -10.69
N ARG A 6 -4.36 9.71 -12.03
CA ARG A 6 -3.15 9.86 -12.86
C ARG A 6 -2.45 11.20 -12.60
N ALA A 7 -3.18 12.29 -12.48
CA ALA A 7 -2.60 13.60 -12.18
C ALA A 7 -1.93 13.62 -10.79
N VAL A 8 -2.53 12.98 -9.78
CA VAL A 8 -1.93 12.83 -8.45
C VAL A 8 -0.64 12.01 -8.52
N PHE A 9 -0.65 10.88 -9.22
CA PHE A 9 0.54 10.06 -9.42
C PHE A 9 1.68 10.84 -10.09
N GLU A 10 1.39 11.52 -11.22
CA GLU A 10 2.39 12.31 -11.95
C GLU A 10 2.95 13.45 -11.08
N SER A 11 2.09 14.13 -10.31
CA SER A 11 2.51 15.17 -9.37
C SER A 11 3.42 14.63 -8.26
N ARG A 12 3.08 13.48 -7.67
CA ARG A 12 3.90 12.86 -6.60
C ARG A 12 5.24 12.37 -7.14
N ALA A 13 5.25 11.73 -8.31
CA ALA A 13 6.47 11.29 -8.97
C ALA A 13 7.39 12.47 -9.32
N ALA A 14 6.83 13.56 -9.85
CA ALA A 14 7.59 14.77 -10.14
C ALA A 14 8.15 15.42 -8.87
N ALA A 15 7.38 15.47 -7.78
CA ALA A 15 7.85 16.00 -6.50
C ALA A 15 9.01 15.18 -5.93
N LEU A 16 8.90 13.85 -5.90
CA LEU A 16 9.98 12.96 -5.44
C LEU A 16 11.23 13.11 -6.31
N ALA A 17 11.07 13.13 -7.62
CA ALA A 17 12.18 13.35 -8.55
C ALA A 17 12.87 14.70 -8.31
N GLY A 18 12.10 15.76 -8.06
CA GLY A 18 12.62 17.09 -7.73
C GLY A 18 13.43 17.12 -6.44
N GLN A 19 12.91 16.49 -5.37
CA GLN A 19 13.61 16.40 -4.08
C GLN A 19 14.93 15.63 -4.22
N LYS A 20 14.92 14.49 -4.93
CA LYS A 20 16.15 13.73 -5.20
C LYS A 20 17.15 14.52 -6.02
N ALA A 21 16.70 15.22 -7.07
CA ALA A 21 17.58 16.05 -7.90
C ALA A 21 18.25 17.17 -7.09
N GLN A 22 17.51 17.77 -6.14
CA GLN A 22 18.07 18.77 -5.22
C GLN A 22 19.16 18.18 -4.32
N LEU A 23 18.93 17.01 -3.71
CA LEU A 23 19.93 16.32 -2.89
C LEU A 23 21.16 15.90 -3.71
N GLN A 24 20.97 15.36 -4.91
CA GLN A 24 22.07 15.03 -5.81
C GLN A 24 22.88 16.26 -6.22
N SER A 25 22.23 17.40 -6.47
CA SER A 25 22.91 18.66 -6.73
C SER A 25 23.75 19.10 -5.52
N ARG A 26 23.25 18.88 -4.30
CA ARG A 26 23.98 19.16 -3.07
C ARG A 26 25.21 18.25 -2.92
N SER A 27 25.08 16.94 -3.16
CA SER A 27 26.23 16.01 -3.17
C SER A 27 27.30 16.47 -4.17
N LYS A 28 26.92 16.84 -5.39
CA LYS A 28 27.87 17.39 -6.39
C LYS A 28 28.57 18.68 -5.95
N GLN A 29 27.90 19.55 -5.20
CA GLN A 29 28.52 20.75 -4.65
C GLN A 29 29.55 20.40 -3.57
N LEU A 30 29.23 19.43 -2.71
CA LEU A 30 30.15 18.93 -1.68
C LEU A 30 31.37 18.23 -2.30
N GLU A 31 31.20 17.48 -3.39
CA GLU A 31 32.31 16.88 -4.15
C GLU A 31 33.28 17.95 -4.67
N ARG A 32 32.76 19.03 -5.27
CA ARG A 32 33.59 20.17 -5.71
C ARG A 32 34.33 20.84 -4.55
N GLN A 33 33.69 20.91 -3.38
CA GLN A 33 34.34 21.42 -2.17
C GLN A 33 35.50 20.51 -1.74
N ILE A 34 35.33 19.19 -1.79
CA ILE A 34 36.40 18.22 -1.54
C ILE A 34 37.55 18.41 -2.52
N ASP A 35 37.27 18.60 -3.81
CA ASP A 35 38.32 18.81 -4.81
C ASP A 35 39.15 20.06 -4.50
N GLY A 36 38.51 21.14 -4.08
CA GLY A 36 39.20 22.36 -3.62
C GLY A 36 40.06 22.11 -2.38
N LEU A 37 39.56 21.38 -1.39
CA LEU A 37 40.31 21.02 -0.18
C LEU A 37 41.49 20.10 -0.50
N LYS A 38 41.32 19.14 -1.40
CA LYS A 38 42.39 18.25 -1.86
C LYS A 38 43.50 19.01 -2.59
N ALA A 39 43.14 20.00 -3.40
CA ALA A 39 44.13 20.85 -4.06
C ALA A 39 44.95 21.66 -3.04
N GLN A 40 44.30 22.20 -1.99
CA GLN A 40 45.00 22.88 -0.90
C GLN A 40 45.89 21.92 -0.10
N GLN A 41 45.42 20.70 0.15
CA GLN A 41 46.19 19.66 0.83
C GLN A 41 47.44 19.31 0.03
N ALA A 42 47.31 19.08 -1.28
CA ALA A 42 48.43 18.76 -2.15
C ALA A 42 49.50 19.87 -2.15
N ALA A 43 49.11 21.13 -2.17
CA ALA A 43 50.05 22.26 -2.06
C ALA A 43 50.78 22.30 -0.70
N MET A 44 50.08 21.96 0.39
CA MET A 44 50.71 21.85 1.71
C MET A 44 51.65 20.66 1.83
N ASP A 45 51.30 19.54 1.20
CA ASP A 45 52.13 18.34 1.17
C ASP A 45 53.42 18.59 0.35
N GLU A 46 53.33 19.30 -0.79
CA GLU A 46 54.52 19.75 -1.54
C GLU A 46 55.40 20.70 -0.70
N SER A 47 54.79 21.63 0.03
CA SER A 47 55.52 22.52 0.95
C SER A 47 56.22 21.74 2.07
N LEU A 48 55.61 20.67 2.57
CA LEU A 48 56.21 19.78 3.56
C LEU A 48 57.42 19.02 3.03
N ASP A 49 57.37 18.59 1.78
CA ASP A 49 58.49 17.92 1.13
C ASP A 49 59.69 18.87 0.98
N LEU A 50 59.44 20.10 0.52
CA LEU A 50 60.47 21.14 0.42
C LEU A 50 61.07 21.50 1.78
N LEU A 51 60.22 21.69 2.81
CA LEU A 51 60.68 21.96 4.17
C LEU A 51 61.44 20.78 4.76
N THR A 52 61.13 19.54 4.36
CA THR A 52 61.86 18.35 4.80
C THR A 52 63.27 18.31 4.23
N LEU A 53 63.43 18.60 2.94
CA LEU A 53 64.74 18.71 2.30
C LEU A 53 65.57 19.84 2.94
N ASN A 54 64.96 21.03 3.08
CA ASN A 54 65.63 22.19 3.67
C ASN A 54 66.05 21.95 5.13
N LEU A 55 65.20 21.27 5.92
CA LEU A 55 65.54 20.90 7.29
C LEU A 55 66.76 19.96 7.32
N ALA A 56 66.83 18.96 6.45
CA ALA A 56 67.97 18.04 6.37
C ALA A 56 69.28 18.76 6.00
N ASP A 57 69.23 19.71 5.07
CA ASP A 57 70.38 20.53 4.69
C ASP A 57 70.85 21.41 5.87
N VAL A 58 69.93 22.06 6.56
CA VAL A 58 70.24 22.91 7.72
C VAL A 58 70.73 22.10 8.92
N GLU A 59 70.22 20.90 9.14
CA GLU A 59 70.75 19.95 10.14
C GLU A 59 72.20 19.57 9.84
N SER A 60 72.52 19.28 8.56
CA SER A 60 73.88 18.99 8.12
C SER A 60 74.83 20.16 8.35
N LEU A 61 74.42 21.38 8.00
CA LEU A 61 75.21 22.59 8.24
C LEU A 61 75.37 22.91 9.73
N TYR A 62 74.34 22.65 10.54
CA TYR A 62 74.38 22.86 11.99
C TYR A 62 75.38 21.92 12.65
N SER A 63 75.45 20.65 12.23
CA SER A 63 76.45 19.68 12.70
C SER A 63 77.89 20.15 12.45
N LYS A 64 78.10 20.91 11.37
CA LYS A 64 79.38 21.53 10.99
C LYS A 64 79.60 22.90 11.64
N LYS A 65 78.68 23.35 12.51
CA LYS A 65 78.66 24.67 13.17
C LYS A 65 78.62 25.87 12.20
N LEU A 66 78.06 25.67 11.00
CA LEU A 66 77.97 26.69 9.96
C LEU A 66 76.68 27.52 10.00
N VAL A 67 75.72 27.15 10.84
CA VAL A 67 74.44 27.86 11.03
C VAL A 67 74.06 27.91 12.51
N SER A 68 73.19 28.85 12.89
CA SER A 68 72.71 28.99 14.28
C SER A 68 71.65 27.93 14.62
N LYS A 69 71.53 27.60 15.92
CA LYS A 69 70.44 26.75 16.43
C LYS A 69 69.06 27.38 16.22
N GLU A 70 68.99 28.71 16.25
CA GLU A 70 67.77 29.46 15.96
C GLU A 70 67.25 29.15 14.55
N ARG A 71 68.13 29.18 13.53
CA ARG A 71 67.74 28.89 12.13
C ARG A 71 67.17 27.47 11.98
N LEU A 72 67.81 26.49 12.62
CA LEU A 72 67.32 25.11 12.64
C LEU A 72 65.93 25.01 13.30
N SER A 73 65.76 25.68 14.45
CA SER A 73 64.50 25.69 15.19
C SER A 73 63.37 26.35 14.40
N THR A 74 63.66 27.43 13.67
CA THR A 74 62.65 28.13 12.84
C THR A 74 62.10 27.22 11.75
N ILE A 75 62.97 26.53 11.00
CA ILE A 75 62.54 25.63 9.92
C ILE A 75 61.79 24.42 10.48
N SER A 76 62.24 23.88 11.62
CA SER A 76 61.54 22.78 12.30
C SER A 76 60.13 23.18 12.75
N LEU A 77 59.98 24.39 13.32
CA LEU A 77 58.69 24.94 13.71
C LEU A 77 57.77 25.16 12.51
N GLU A 78 58.32 25.70 11.41
CA GLU A 78 57.59 25.93 10.17
C GLU A 78 57.05 24.61 9.58
N LYS A 79 57.91 23.59 9.46
CA LYS A 79 57.50 22.24 9.04
C LYS A 79 56.40 21.66 9.92
N SER A 80 56.52 21.80 11.24
CA SER A 80 55.51 21.31 12.19
C SER A 80 54.17 22.02 12.00
N ARG A 81 54.19 23.35 11.77
CA ARG A 81 53.00 24.15 11.51
C ARG A 81 52.32 23.74 10.18
N THR A 82 53.08 23.63 9.10
CA THR A 82 52.56 23.17 7.79
C THR A 82 51.96 21.77 7.90
N ARG A 83 52.56 20.88 8.70
CA ARG A 83 52.03 19.53 8.94
C ARG A 83 50.69 19.58 9.68
N GLY A 84 50.58 20.45 10.68
CA GLY A 84 49.31 20.69 11.37
C GLY A 84 48.23 21.30 10.47
N GLU A 85 48.60 22.11 9.48
CA GLU A 85 47.69 22.65 8.46
C GLU A 85 47.21 21.56 7.48
N SER A 86 48.12 20.73 6.95
CA SER A 86 47.76 19.57 6.12
C SER A 86 46.82 18.61 6.87
N GLY A 87 47.13 18.29 8.14
CA GLY A 87 46.26 17.45 8.96
C GLY A 87 44.85 18.03 9.19
N ARG A 88 44.73 19.36 9.33
CA ARG A 88 43.41 20.02 9.40
C ARG A 88 42.63 19.90 8.11
N LEU A 89 43.29 19.99 6.95
CA LEU A 89 42.65 19.81 5.65
C LEU A 89 42.15 18.37 5.47
N VAL A 90 42.93 17.37 5.89
CA VAL A 90 42.51 15.96 5.88
C VAL A 90 41.23 15.76 6.71
N ALA A 91 41.17 16.32 7.93
CA ALA A 91 39.98 16.24 8.76
C ALA A 91 38.76 16.92 8.12
N ALA A 92 38.96 18.09 7.49
CA ALA A 92 37.90 18.79 6.77
C ALA A 92 37.37 17.99 5.57
N ILE A 93 38.26 17.35 4.80
CA ILE A 93 37.87 16.46 3.69
C ILE A 93 36.99 15.31 4.21
N ALA A 94 37.42 14.65 5.29
CA ALA A 94 36.67 13.55 5.89
C ALA A 94 35.27 14.00 6.39
N GLU A 95 35.17 15.18 6.99
CA GLU A 95 33.90 15.76 7.41
C GLU A 95 32.95 15.99 6.22
N VAL A 96 33.45 16.55 5.11
CA VAL A 96 32.63 16.79 3.91
C VAL A 96 32.22 15.46 3.26
N GLN A 97 33.09 14.44 3.26
CA GLN A 97 32.74 13.08 2.79
C GLN A 97 31.62 12.44 3.62
N ALA A 98 31.63 12.63 4.94
CA ALA A 98 30.56 12.16 5.81
C ALA A 98 29.23 12.85 5.47
N ARG A 99 29.24 14.15 5.17
CA ARG A 99 28.04 14.90 4.74
C ARG A 99 27.50 14.43 3.38
N ILE A 100 28.36 14.00 2.46
CA ILE A 100 27.92 13.36 1.19
C ILE A 100 27.20 12.06 1.52
N SER A 101 27.80 11.20 2.35
CA SER A 101 27.19 9.93 2.75
C SER A 101 25.84 10.12 3.44
N GLU A 102 25.71 11.14 4.30
CA GLU A 102 24.44 11.53 4.92
C GLU A 102 23.41 11.98 3.87
N THR A 103 23.83 12.78 2.88
CA THR A 103 22.95 13.24 1.79
C THR A 103 22.45 12.06 0.94
N ASP A 104 23.30 11.08 0.68
CA ASP A 104 22.94 9.86 -0.05
C ASP A 104 21.96 8.98 0.76
N LEU A 105 22.15 8.88 2.07
CA LEU A 105 21.19 8.22 2.96
C LEU A 105 19.83 8.94 3.00
N GLN A 106 19.80 10.27 2.91
CA GLN A 106 18.56 11.03 2.80
C GLN A 106 17.80 10.70 1.50
N VAL A 107 18.51 10.47 0.39
CA VAL A 107 17.88 10.01 -0.87
C VAL A 107 17.20 8.65 -0.68
N LEU A 108 17.87 7.70 -0.02
CA LEU A 108 17.30 6.38 0.28
C LEU A 108 16.10 6.48 1.23
N GLN A 109 16.16 7.39 2.21
CA GLN A 109 15.05 7.64 3.14
C GLN A 109 13.80 8.16 2.42
N LEU A 110 13.96 9.04 1.42
CA LEU A 110 12.83 9.51 0.61
C LEU A 110 12.16 8.37 -0.17
N ASP A 111 12.94 7.42 -0.67
CA ASP A 111 12.41 6.23 -1.35
C ASP A 111 11.60 5.33 -0.41
N GLU A 112 12.15 5.04 0.77
CA GLU A 112 11.46 4.21 1.75
C GLU A 112 10.21 4.90 2.32
N GLN A 113 10.25 6.22 2.50
CA GLN A 113 9.07 6.99 2.90
C GLN A 113 7.96 6.88 1.85
N MET A 114 8.27 7.13 0.57
CA MET A 114 7.31 6.99 -0.52
C MET A 114 6.73 5.57 -0.59
N ARG A 115 7.57 4.56 -0.46
CA ARG A 115 7.14 3.16 -0.46
C ARG A 115 6.21 2.85 0.70
N SER A 116 6.52 3.34 1.90
CA SER A 116 5.68 3.18 3.09
C SER A 116 4.31 3.83 2.92
N GLU A 117 4.28 5.08 2.44
CA GLU A 117 3.05 5.83 2.18
C GLU A 117 2.17 5.10 1.15
N VAL A 118 2.73 4.70 0.00
CA VAL A 118 2.00 3.95 -1.04
C VAL A 118 1.48 2.61 -0.51
N THR A 119 2.25 1.90 0.30
CA THR A 119 1.82 0.63 0.89
C THR A 119 0.67 0.83 1.87
N SER A 120 0.69 1.91 2.64
CA SER A 120 -0.41 2.25 3.56
C SER A 120 -1.69 2.59 2.79
N GLU A 121 -1.59 3.44 1.77
CA GLU A 121 -2.73 3.81 0.92
C GLU A 121 -3.32 2.60 0.18
N LEU A 122 -2.47 1.68 -0.29
CA LEU A 122 -2.89 0.44 -0.93
C LEU A 122 -3.72 -0.42 0.02
N ARG A 123 -3.25 -0.64 1.25
CA ARG A 123 -3.98 -1.42 2.26
C ARG A 123 -5.34 -0.81 2.59
N GLU A 124 -5.42 0.50 2.72
CA GLU A 124 -6.69 1.19 2.97
C GLU A 124 -7.65 1.02 1.79
N THR A 125 -7.13 1.10 0.57
CA THR A 125 -7.92 0.93 -0.66
C THR A 125 -8.42 -0.51 -0.83
N GLU A 126 -7.57 -1.51 -0.58
CA GLU A 126 -7.94 -2.93 -0.61
C GLU A 126 -9.00 -3.28 0.44
N ALA A 127 -8.89 -2.71 1.65
CA ALA A 127 -9.89 -2.87 2.70
C ALA A 127 -11.25 -2.29 2.26
N LYS A 128 -11.27 -1.06 1.73
CA LYS A 128 -12.49 -0.43 1.19
C LYS A 128 -13.06 -1.22 0.02
N GLN A 129 -12.22 -1.73 -0.87
CA GLN A 129 -12.66 -2.56 -1.99
C GLN A 129 -13.34 -3.84 -1.50
N THR A 130 -12.77 -4.49 -0.49
CA THR A 130 -13.35 -5.71 0.11
C THR A 130 -14.72 -5.41 0.72
N GLU A 131 -14.82 -4.36 1.54
CA GLU A 131 -16.08 -3.91 2.14
C GLU A 131 -17.15 -3.59 1.08
N LEU A 132 -16.78 -2.86 0.02
CA LEU A 132 -17.69 -2.51 -1.06
C LEU A 132 -18.15 -3.73 -1.86
N ASN A 133 -17.27 -4.72 -2.06
CA ASN A 133 -17.64 -5.97 -2.70
C ASN A 133 -18.64 -6.78 -1.87
N GLU A 134 -18.46 -6.84 -0.54
CA GLU A 134 -19.42 -7.49 0.34
C GLU A 134 -20.79 -6.80 0.30
N ARG A 135 -20.80 -5.46 0.39
CA ARG A 135 -22.04 -4.66 0.26
C ARG A 135 -22.72 -4.88 -1.09
N LYS A 136 -21.93 -5.01 -2.17
CA LYS A 136 -22.45 -5.31 -3.51
C LYS A 136 -23.15 -6.67 -3.54
N VAL A 137 -22.56 -7.72 -2.97
CA VAL A 137 -23.17 -9.06 -2.91
C VAL A 137 -24.51 -9.02 -2.16
N VAL A 138 -24.57 -8.32 -1.03
CA VAL A 138 -25.83 -8.15 -0.28
C VAL A 138 -26.88 -7.41 -1.12
N ALA A 139 -26.50 -6.30 -1.77
CA ALA A 139 -27.40 -5.55 -2.63
C ALA A 139 -27.87 -6.35 -3.86
N GLU A 140 -27.02 -7.22 -4.42
CA GLU A 140 -27.38 -8.13 -5.51
C GLU A 140 -28.36 -9.22 -5.03
N ASP A 141 -28.21 -9.76 -3.82
CA ASP A 141 -29.18 -10.70 -3.22
C ASP A 141 -30.53 -10.03 -2.95
N GLU A 142 -30.52 -8.81 -2.39
CA GLU A 142 -31.74 -8.01 -2.19
C GLU A 142 -32.46 -7.72 -3.53
N LEU A 143 -31.69 -7.37 -4.57
CA LEU A 143 -32.23 -7.18 -5.90
C LEU A 143 -32.78 -8.48 -6.50
N ALA A 144 -32.11 -9.62 -6.30
CA ALA A 144 -32.60 -10.91 -6.81
C ALA A 144 -33.92 -11.34 -6.14
N ARG A 145 -34.15 -10.93 -4.89
CA ARG A 145 -35.39 -11.21 -4.14
C ARG A 145 -36.58 -10.34 -4.56
N THR A 146 -36.40 -9.31 -5.38
CA THR A 146 -37.53 -8.57 -5.95
C THR A 146 -38.29 -9.39 -6.99
N ASP A 147 -37.61 -10.34 -7.64
CA ASP A 147 -38.22 -11.31 -8.55
C ASP A 147 -38.64 -12.58 -7.78
N ILE A 148 -39.93 -12.66 -7.44
CA ILE A 148 -40.48 -13.81 -6.72
C ILE A 148 -40.71 -14.97 -7.70
N ARG A 149 -39.96 -16.06 -7.50
CA ARG A 149 -40.04 -17.29 -8.32
C ARG A 149 -40.74 -18.41 -7.56
N ALA A 150 -41.47 -19.26 -8.29
CA ALA A 150 -42.08 -20.45 -7.72
C ALA A 150 -41.00 -21.43 -7.18
N PRO A 151 -41.08 -21.89 -5.91
CA PRO A 151 -40.12 -22.85 -5.35
C PRO A 151 -40.27 -24.27 -5.93
N GLN A 152 -41.42 -24.60 -6.51
CA GLN A 152 -41.72 -25.90 -7.11
C GLN A 152 -42.74 -25.76 -8.25
N SER A 153 -42.82 -26.76 -9.12
CA SER A 153 -43.85 -26.84 -10.16
C SER A 153 -45.20 -27.18 -9.53
N GLY A 154 -46.25 -26.55 -10.00
CA GLY A 154 -47.58 -26.71 -9.46
C GLY A 154 -48.56 -25.70 -10.04
N THR A 155 -49.80 -25.76 -9.54
CA THR A 155 -50.86 -24.83 -9.92
C THR A 155 -50.98 -23.70 -8.89
N VAL A 156 -51.08 -22.45 -9.37
CA VAL A 156 -51.30 -21.29 -8.49
C VAL A 156 -52.74 -21.27 -7.98
N GLN A 157 -52.92 -21.23 -6.66
CA GLN A 157 -54.19 -21.10 -5.96
C GLN A 157 -54.16 -19.82 -5.10
N GLU A 158 -55.29 -19.13 -4.99
CA GLU A 158 -55.42 -17.89 -4.20
C GLU A 158 -54.34 -16.83 -4.51
N SER A 159 -54.46 -16.16 -5.66
CA SER A 159 -53.71 -14.93 -5.90
C SER A 159 -54.39 -13.80 -5.11
N SER A 160 -53.78 -13.35 -4.01
CA SER A 160 -54.22 -12.11 -3.37
C SER A 160 -53.98 -10.97 -4.36
N THR A 161 -55.04 -10.21 -4.68
CA THR A 161 -55.03 -9.23 -5.77
C THR A 161 -54.18 -8.01 -5.41
N HIS A 162 -52.87 -8.12 -5.57
CA HIS A 162 -51.94 -7.00 -5.47
C HIS A 162 -51.75 -6.42 -6.88
N THR A 163 -52.14 -5.16 -7.07
CA THR A 163 -52.09 -4.45 -8.35
C THR A 163 -50.69 -3.95 -8.67
N ILE A 164 -50.43 -3.66 -9.95
CA ILE A 164 -49.17 -3.03 -10.40
C ILE A 164 -48.98 -1.70 -9.64
N GLY A 165 -47.89 -1.60 -8.86
CA GLY A 165 -47.55 -0.42 -8.06
C GLY A 165 -48.01 -0.45 -6.59
N GLY A 166 -48.64 -1.55 -6.13
CA GLY A 166 -48.92 -1.77 -4.71
C GLY A 166 -47.65 -2.07 -3.89
N VAL A 167 -47.67 -1.72 -2.61
CA VAL A 167 -46.60 -2.01 -1.65
C VAL A 167 -47.00 -3.23 -0.82
N ILE A 168 -46.10 -4.20 -0.70
CA ILE A 168 -46.30 -5.44 0.07
C ILE A 168 -45.41 -5.46 1.32
N ALA A 169 -45.89 -6.04 2.41
CA ALA A 169 -45.11 -6.17 3.64
C ALA A 169 -44.25 -7.45 3.64
N PRO A 170 -43.13 -7.50 4.40
CA PRO A 170 -42.36 -8.72 4.58
C PRO A 170 -43.21 -9.86 5.16
N GLY A 171 -43.21 -11.02 4.52
CA GLY A 171 -43.96 -12.21 4.96
C GLY A 171 -45.44 -12.24 4.56
N GLU A 172 -45.89 -11.24 3.79
CA GLU A 172 -47.25 -11.23 3.24
C GLU A 172 -47.43 -12.32 2.18
N VAL A 173 -48.52 -13.08 2.28
CA VAL A 173 -48.83 -14.17 1.35
C VAL A 173 -49.39 -13.58 0.06
N LEU A 174 -48.64 -13.72 -1.04
CA LEU A 174 -49.04 -13.23 -2.36
C LEU A 174 -49.85 -14.27 -3.14
N MET A 175 -49.37 -15.51 -3.14
CA MET A 175 -49.91 -16.63 -3.92
C MET A 175 -49.62 -17.95 -3.19
N MET A 176 -50.53 -18.93 -3.30
CA MET A 176 -50.23 -20.31 -2.92
C MET A 176 -49.97 -21.16 -4.16
N ILE A 177 -49.06 -22.13 -4.06
CA ILE A 177 -48.74 -23.06 -5.14
C ILE A 177 -49.03 -24.47 -4.64
N VAL A 178 -49.95 -25.16 -5.31
CA VAL A 178 -50.30 -26.57 -5.06
C VAL A 178 -49.43 -27.44 -5.95
N PRO A 179 -48.55 -28.30 -5.40
CA PRO A 179 -47.67 -29.14 -6.20
C PRO A 179 -48.44 -30.17 -7.03
N ASP A 180 -47.97 -30.43 -8.25
CA ASP A 180 -48.60 -31.44 -9.13
C ASP A 180 -48.32 -32.88 -8.67
N THR A 181 -47.34 -33.09 -7.78
CA THR A 181 -46.81 -34.41 -7.38
C THR A 181 -47.28 -34.89 -6.01
N ASP A 182 -48.11 -34.13 -5.29
CA ASP A 182 -48.55 -34.52 -3.96
C ASP A 182 -49.63 -35.62 -4.01
N ASN A 183 -49.52 -36.58 -3.08
CA ASN A 183 -50.57 -37.58 -2.89
C ASN A 183 -51.83 -36.88 -2.37
N LEU A 184 -52.82 -36.73 -3.25
CA LEU A 184 -54.12 -36.17 -2.88
C LEU A 184 -54.83 -37.11 -1.89
N VAL A 185 -54.92 -36.68 -0.64
CA VAL A 185 -55.69 -37.36 0.40
C VAL A 185 -57.06 -36.69 0.48
N VAL A 186 -58.12 -37.50 0.50
CA VAL A 186 -59.49 -37.01 0.68
C VAL A 186 -59.94 -37.41 2.08
N ASP A 187 -60.12 -36.40 2.93
CA ASP A 187 -60.76 -36.58 4.23
C ASP A 187 -62.27 -36.51 4.08
N ALA A 188 -62.95 -37.58 4.51
CA ALA A 188 -64.40 -37.67 4.50
C ALA A 188 -64.92 -37.91 5.92
N LEU A 189 -65.85 -37.08 6.35
CA LEU A 189 -66.55 -37.26 7.62
C LEU A 189 -67.68 -38.28 7.42
N VAL A 190 -67.62 -39.39 8.16
CA VAL A 190 -68.65 -40.42 8.18
C VAL A 190 -69.49 -40.28 9.44
N SER A 191 -70.82 -40.31 9.30
CA SER A 191 -71.71 -40.33 10.46
C SER A 191 -71.39 -41.54 11.36
N PRO A 192 -71.26 -41.37 12.68
CA PRO A 192 -70.93 -42.45 13.61
C PRO A 192 -71.86 -43.67 13.51
N GLU A 193 -73.13 -43.45 13.14
CA GLU A 193 -74.14 -44.51 12.96
C GLU A 193 -73.81 -45.49 11.82
N ARG A 194 -72.91 -45.12 10.91
CA ARG A 194 -72.50 -45.93 9.76
C ARG A 194 -71.07 -46.45 9.88
N ILE A 195 -70.52 -46.49 11.10
CA ILE A 195 -69.14 -46.94 11.32
C ILE A 195 -68.94 -48.40 10.91
N ASP A 196 -69.98 -49.23 11.04
CA ASP A 196 -69.95 -50.65 10.68
C ASP A 196 -69.82 -50.89 9.16
N ASP A 197 -70.12 -49.87 8.33
CA ASP A 197 -70.09 -49.92 6.87
C ASP A 197 -68.71 -49.56 6.27
N VAL A 198 -67.74 -49.14 7.10
CA VAL A 198 -66.43 -48.64 6.67
C VAL A 198 -65.31 -49.57 7.13
N ARG A 199 -64.46 -50.01 6.18
CA ARG A 199 -63.29 -50.88 6.49
C ARG A 199 -62.03 -50.45 5.73
N PRO A 200 -60.83 -50.64 6.31
CA PRO A 200 -59.58 -50.41 5.58
C PRO A 200 -59.50 -51.23 4.28
N GLY A 201 -59.05 -50.60 3.19
CA GLY A 201 -58.93 -51.23 1.87
C GLY A 201 -60.22 -51.28 1.04
N GLN A 202 -61.33 -50.76 1.55
CA GLN A 202 -62.58 -50.66 0.79
C GLN A 202 -62.42 -49.71 -0.39
N ARG A 203 -62.87 -50.15 -1.58
CA ARG A 203 -62.88 -49.30 -2.77
C ARG A 203 -63.91 -48.19 -2.61
N VAL A 204 -63.49 -46.96 -2.84
CA VAL A 204 -64.34 -45.76 -2.79
C VAL A 204 -64.47 -45.16 -4.18
N SER A 205 -65.63 -44.55 -4.46
CA SER A 205 -65.86 -43.75 -5.65
C SER A 205 -66.06 -42.31 -5.22
N ILE A 206 -65.23 -41.41 -5.74
CA ILE A 206 -65.27 -39.99 -5.41
C ILE A 206 -65.86 -39.26 -6.61
N ARG A 207 -66.91 -38.48 -6.39
CA ARG A 207 -67.50 -37.60 -7.42
C ARG A 207 -67.28 -36.17 -6.97
N PHE A 208 -66.60 -35.38 -7.80
CA PHE A 208 -66.42 -33.96 -7.58
C PHE A 208 -67.49 -33.20 -8.34
N PRO A 209 -68.45 -32.53 -7.67
CA PRO A 209 -69.51 -31.80 -8.34
C PRO A 209 -68.98 -30.69 -9.26
N ALA A 210 -67.79 -30.15 -8.98
CA ALA A 210 -67.16 -29.08 -9.74
C ALA A 210 -66.58 -29.51 -11.10
N PHE A 211 -66.46 -30.82 -11.36
CA PHE A 211 -65.93 -31.37 -12.62
C PHE A 211 -66.98 -32.19 -13.39
N ASP A 212 -68.26 -32.10 -13.00
CA ASP A 212 -69.37 -32.73 -13.72
C ASP A 212 -69.65 -31.89 -14.98
N VAL A 213 -68.84 -32.11 -16.01
CA VAL A 213 -69.14 -31.67 -17.37
C VAL A 213 -70.15 -32.70 -17.88
N GLY A 214 -71.42 -32.30 -17.95
CA GLY A 214 -72.55 -33.17 -18.30
C GLY A 214 -72.39 -33.96 -19.60
#